data_AF-G0JPD1-F1
#
_entry.id   AF-G0JPD1-F1
#
_cell.length_a   1.000
_cell.length_b   1.000
_cell.length_c   1.000
_cell.angle_alpha   90.00
_cell.angle_beta   90.00
_cell.angle_gamma   90.00
#
_symmetry.space_group_name_H-M   'P 1'
#
loop_
_entity.id
_entity.type
_entity.pdbx_description
1 polymer ?
#
loop_
_entity_poly.entity_id
_entity_poly.type
_entity_poly.pdbx_seq_one_letter_code
_entity_poly.pdbx_strand_id
1 'polypeptide(L)' 'MPVLEWREAARADLLAIVDYISDDNPDAAQRLKDDIEAKAADLLEHPMLYRAGRVSGTREMVVRSNYVVIYTEDAHIP' A
#
# COMPACT_ATOMS: atom_id res chain seq x y z
N MET A 1 -7.73 12.31 -14.58
CA MET A 1 -7.00 12.33 -13.29
C MET A 1 -6.82 10.88 -12.87
N PRO A 2 -5.62 10.45 -12.48
CA PRO A 2 -5.42 9.10 -11.96
C PRO A 2 -6.28 8.92 -10.69
N VAL A 3 -6.75 7.70 -10.47
CA VAL A 3 -7.54 7.34 -9.28
C VAL A 3 -6.77 6.26 -8.54
N LEU A 4 -6.66 6.43 -7.22
CA LEU A 4 -6.09 5.43 -6.34
C LEU A 4 -7.21 4.47 -5.93
N GLU A 5 -7.10 3.21 -6.34
CA GLU A 5 -8.06 2.18 -5.98
C GLU A 5 -7.42 1.09 -5.11
N TRP A 6 -8.00 0.87 -3.93
CA TRP A 6 -7.63 -0.22 -3.04
C TRP A 6 -8.44 -1.47 -3.39
N ARG A 7 -7.77 -2.52 -3.88
CA ARG A 7 -8.39 -3.83 -4.10
C ARG A 7 -8.94 -4.39 -2.79
N GLU A 8 -10.00 -5.19 -2.86
CA GLU A 8 -10.61 -5.81 -1.68
C GLU A 8 -9.60 -6.61 -0.86
N ALA A 9 -8.73 -7.38 -1.53
CA ALA A 9 -7.66 -8.13 -0.88
C ALA A 9 -6.68 -7.20 -0.13
N ALA A 10 -6.31 -6.05 -0.70
CA ALA A 10 -5.42 -5.10 -0.05
C ALA A 10 -6.06 -4.45 1.19
N ARG A 11 -7.38 -4.21 1.15
CA ARG A 11 -8.13 -3.72 2.33
C ARG A 11 -8.20 -4.78 3.41
N ALA A 12 -8.45 -6.04 3.04
CA ALA A 12 -8.47 -7.16 3.98
C ALA A 12 -7.11 -7.37 4.65
N ASP A 13 -6.02 -7.32 3.87
CA ASP A 13 -4.65 -7.43 4.39
C ASP A 13 -4.33 -6.29 5.36
N LEU A 14 -4.66 -5.03 5.00
CA LEU A 14 -4.46 -3.89 5.88
C LEU A 14 -5.23 -4.04 7.19
N LEU A 15 -6.49 -4.47 7.12
CA LEU A 15 -7.32 -4.70 8.30
C LEU A 15 -6.69 -5.78 9.21
N ALA A 16 -6.29 -6.91 8.65
CA ALA A 16 -5.67 -8.00 9.41
C ALA A 16 -4.36 -7.57 10.09
N ILE A 17 -3.53 -6.77 9.40
CA ILE A 17 -2.29 -6.22 9.96
C ILE A 17 -2.58 -5.25 11.10
N VAL A 18 -3.53 -4.34 10.90
CA VAL A 18 -3.92 -3.35 11.91
C VAL A 18 -4.49 -4.04 13.15
N ASP A 19 -5.41 -4.99 12.99
CA ASP A 19 -5.96 -5.79 14.09
C ASP A 19 -4.84 -6.48 14.87
N TYR A 20 -3.96 -7.21 14.17
CA TYR A 20 -2.86 -7.95 14.79
C TYR A 20 -1.91 -7.05 15.61
N ILE A 21 -1.53 -5.88 15.07
CA ILE A 21 -0.66 -4.96 15.80
C ILE A 21 -1.41 -4.31 16.97
N SER A 22 -2.72 -4.04 16.80
CA SER A 22 -3.52 -3.32 17.80
C SER A 22 -3.72 -4.11 19.09
N ASP A 23 -3.66 -5.44 19.04
CA ASP A 23 -3.68 -6.31 20.22
C ASP A 23 -2.51 -6.03 21.18
N ASP A 24 -1.37 -5.59 20.65
CA ASP A 24 -0.17 -5.22 21.44
C ASP A 24 -0.03 -3.70 21.61
N ASN A 25 -0.22 -2.94 20.52
CA ASN A 25 -0.01 -1.49 20.50
C ASN A 25 -0.89 -0.79 19.46
N PRO A 26 -2.07 -0.27 19.86
CA PRO A 26 -2.99 0.40 18.94
C PRO A 26 -2.42 1.66 18.29
N ASP A 27 -1.58 2.42 19.00
CA ASP A 27 -0.93 3.60 18.43
C ASP A 27 0.06 3.23 17.33
N ALA A 28 0.75 2.09 17.48
CA ALA A 28 1.64 1.58 16.44
C ALA A 28 0.87 1.12 15.21
N ALA A 29 -0.29 0.48 15.39
CA ALA A 29 -1.18 0.09 14.30
C ALA A 29 -1.68 1.32 13.52
N GLN A 30 -2.13 2.35 14.23
CA GLN A 30 -2.58 3.61 13.62
C GLN A 30 -1.44 4.30 12.84
N ARG A 31 -0.24 4.42 13.44
CA ARG A 31 0.92 5.01 12.73
C ARG A 31 1.28 4.26 11.46
N LEU A 32 1.20 2.92 11.45
CA LEU A 32 1.47 2.14 10.24
C LEU A 32 0.42 2.45 9.16
N LYS A 33 -0.86 2.49 9.52
CA LYS A 33 -1.95 2.84 8.60
C LYS A 33 -1.73 4.24 8.00
N ASP A 34 -1.41 5.23 8.83
CA ASP A 34 -1.20 6.60 8.39
C ASP A 34 0.00 6.71 7.43
N ASP A 35 1.11 6.01 7.72
CA ASP A 35 2.28 5.95 6.82
C ASP A 35 1.93 5.35 5.46
N ILE A 36 1.09 4.30 5.44
CA ILE A 36 0.61 3.65 4.21
C ILE A 36 -0.21 4.64 3.39
N GLU A 37 -1.18 5.32 4.01
CA GLU A 37 -2.06 6.27 3.35
C GLU A 37 -1.31 7.49 2.81
N ALA A 38 -0.39 8.04 3.60
CA ALA A 38 0.44 9.17 3.19
C ALA A 38 1.30 8.82 1.96
N LYS A 39 2.00 7.68 1.99
CA LYS A 39 2.82 7.26 0.84
C LYS A 39 2.00 6.87 -0.38
N ALA A 40 0.79 6.34 -0.18
CA ALA A 40 -0.10 5.99 -1.29
C ALA A 40 -0.67 7.24 -1.98
N ALA A 41 -0.86 8.35 -1.26
CA ALA A 41 -1.32 9.60 -1.84
C ALA A 41 -0.34 10.14 -2.91
N ASP A 42 0.96 10.01 -2.67
CA ASP A 42 2.01 10.43 -3.61
C ASP A 42 1.98 9.64 -4.94
N LEU A 43 1.36 8.45 -4.96
CA LEU A 43 1.25 7.64 -6.19
C LEU A 43 0.35 8.27 -7.26
N LEU A 44 -0.54 9.20 -6.87
CA LEU A 44 -1.38 9.92 -7.83
C LEU A 44 -0.55 10.85 -8.72
N GLU A 45 0.54 11.41 -8.20
CA GLU A 45 1.44 12.30 -8.94
C GLU A 45 2.67 11.56 -9.48
N HIS A 46 3.14 10.56 -8.74
CA HIS A 46 4.38 9.84 -9.04
C HIS A 46 4.17 8.31 -8.97
N PRO A 47 3.36 7.73 -9.86
CA PRO A 47 3.05 6.31 -9.81
C PRO A 47 4.28 5.42 -10.03
N MET A 48 5.31 5.91 -10.72
CA MET A 48 6.56 5.17 -10.96
C MET A 48 7.62 5.36 -9.86
N LEU A 49 7.30 6.01 -8.73
CA LEU A 49 8.26 6.37 -7.68
C LEU A 49 9.02 5.16 -7.09
N TYR A 50 8.33 4.03 -6.93
CA TYR A 50 8.88 2.86 -6.25
C TYR A 50 9.41 1.81 -7.22
N ARG A 51 10.27 0.89 -6.77
CA ARG A 51 10.91 -0.11 -7.63
C ARG A 51 9.89 -1.07 -8.27
N ALA A 52 10.26 -1.64 -9.42
CA ALA A 52 9.54 -2.77 -10.00
C ALA A 52 9.51 -3.95 -9.00
N GLY A 53 8.36 -4.60 -8.90
CA GLY A 53 8.13 -5.73 -8.00
C GLY A 53 8.60 -7.06 -8.57
N ARG A 54 8.56 -8.10 -7.73
CA ARG A 54 8.91 -9.47 -8.14
C ARG A 54 7.98 -10.05 -9.22
N VAL A 55 6.75 -9.57 -9.29
CA VAL A 55 5.76 -9.96 -10.30
C VAL A 55 5.77 -8.91 -11.40
N SER A 56 5.86 -9.34 -12.66
CA SER A 56 5.83 -8.42 -13.80
C SER A 56 4.58 -7.53 -13.77
N GLY A 57 4.78 -6.23 -13.96
CA GLY A 57 3.71 -5.24 -13.94
C GLY A 57 3.35 -4.71 -12.55
N THR A 58 3.93 -5.25 -11.47
CA THR A 58 3.76 -4.69 -10.12
C THR A 58 4.92 -3.80 -9.71
N ARG A 59 4.67 -2.99 -8.68
CA ARG A 59 5.65 -2.13 -8.00
C ARG A 59 5.58 -2.35 -6.50
N GLU A 60 6.72 -2.16 -5.83
CA GLU A 60 6.90 -2.43 -4.41
C GLU A 60 7.18 -1.13 -3.63
N MET A 61 6.15 -0.61 -2.97
CA MET A 61 6.25 0.53 -2.06
C MET A 61 6.63 0.05 -0.66
N VAL A 62 7.91 0.19 -0.30
CA VAL A 62 8.39 -0.15 1.05
C VAL A 62 7.95 0.94 2.03
N VAL A 63 7.03 0.58 2.92
CA VAL A 63 6.49 1.51 3.93
C VAL A 63 7.40 1.50 5.15
N ARG A 64 7.71 0.31 5.66
CA ARG A 64 8.66 0.01 6.74
C ARG A 64 9.41 -1.29 6.42
N SER A 65 10.43 -1.65 7.19
CA SER A 65 11.25 -2.85 6.95
C SER A 65 10.44 -4.15 6.82
N ASN A 66 9.28 -4.22 7.49
CA ASN A 66 8.41 -5.41 7.52
C ASN A 66 7.11 -5.24 6.73
N TYR A 67 6.85 -4.08 6.11
CA TYR A 67 5.57 -3.78 5.46
C TYR A 67 5.81 -3.15 4.09
N VAL A 68 5.28 -3.82 3.06
CA VAL A 68 5.38 -3.43 1.65
C VAL A 68 3.99 -3.41 1.05
N VAL A 69 3.65 -2.34 0.34
CA VAL A 69 2.42 -2.26 -0.46
C VAL A 69 2.78 -2.62 -1.89
N ILE A 70 2.04 -3.58 -2.46
CA ILE A 70 2.16 -3.99 -3.86
C ILE A 70 1.06 -3.28 -4.65
N TYR A 71 1.44 -2.57 -5.71
CA TYR A 71 0.48 -1.88 -6.57
C TYR A 71 0.83 -2.05 -8.04
N THR A 72 -0.13 -1.74 -8.91
CA THR A 72 0.02 -1.71 -10.36
C THR A 72 -0.46 -0.36 -10.87
N GLU A 73 0.09 0.08 -11.98
CA GLU A 73 -0.47 1.19 -12.76
C GLU A 73 -1.40 0.56 -13.79
N ASP A 74 -2.72 0.71 -13.65
CA ASP A 74 -3.65 0.28 -14.69
C ASP A 74 -3.60 1.28 -15.84
N ALA A 75 -2.66 1.07 -16.76
CA ALA A 75 -2.67 1.70 -18.08
C ALA A 75 -3.55 0.93 -19.08
N HIS A 76 -4.16 -0.20 -18.69
CA HIS A 76 -4.90 -1.06 -19.61
C HIS A 76 -5.98 -1.90 -18.92
N ILE A 77 -7.23 -1.43 -18.97
CA ILE A 77 -8.39 -2.31 -18.98
C ILE A 77 -8.78 -2.45 -20.46
N PRO A 78 -8.66 -3.62 -21.11
CA PRO A 78 -9.25 -3.84 -22.43
C PRO A 78 -10.78 -3.83 -22.40
#